data_AF-A0AAJ0R0P9-F1
#
_entry.id   AF-A0AAJ0R0P9-F1
#
_cell.length_a   1.000
_cell.length_b   1.000
_cell.length_c   1.000
_cell.angle_alpha   90.00
_cell.angle_beta   90.00
_cell.angle_gamma   90.00
#
_symmetry.space_group_name_H-M   'P 1'
#
loop_
_entity.id
_entity.type
_entity.pdbx_description
1 polymer ?
#
loop_
_entity_poly.entity_id
_entity_poly.type
_entity_poly.pdbx_seq_one_letter_code
_entity_poly.pdbx_strand_id
1 'polypeptide(L)'
;MVYRFFGIQHDLKLDSFRHFFSFFIGIIIALLIGIATHLIWDGLTHSDFRTFIFQDFLSQTVHLFGHPYPLHRLLQLGSSALALPFLGWMSIHYYQRHKQHWKVNYKIKIFAWCLFALSTLLGLFSFWDYARYIPHEVWHSDTYYFTGRSINEFMQGWLSTFSLGCLLFLFLDRQQRMG
;
A
#
# COMPACT_ATOMS: atom_id res chain seq x y z
N MET A 1 5.84 -14.46 -4.49
CA MET A 1 4.53 -15.11 -4.28
C MET A 1 3.45 -14.49 -5.18
N VAL A 2 3.15 -13.19 -5.08
CA VAL A 2 2.15 -12.49 -5.92
C VAL A 2 2.37 -12.68 -7.43
N TYR A 3 3.61 -12.46 -7.91
CA TYR A 3 3.97 -12.68 -9.33
C TYR A 3 3.63 -14.10 -9.80
N ARG A 4 3.95 -15.11 -8.99
CA ARG A 4 3.73 -16.52 -9.33
C ARG A 4 2.26 -16.94 -9.20
N PHE A 5 1.50 -16.32 -8.30
CA PHE A 5 0.06 -16.48 -8.19
C PHE A 5 -0.68 -15.96 -9.43
N PHE A 6 -0.28 -14.78 -9.93
CA PHE A 6 -0.79 -14.21 -11.17
C PHE A 6 -0.19 -14.85 -12.43
N GLY A 7 0.80 -15.73 -12.30
CA GLY A 7 1.50 -16.34 -13.43
C GLY A 7 2.23 -15.29 -14.26
N ILE A 8 2.83 -14.28 -13.63
CA ILE A 8 3.65 -13.27 -14.31
C ILE A 8 5.09 -13.78 -14.32
N GLN A 9 5.67 -13.95 -15.51
CA GLN A 9 7.08 -14.23 -15.70
C GLN A 9 7.74 -13.01 -16.30
N HIS A 10 8.39 -12.26 -15.43
CA HIS A 10 9.28 -11.19 -15.82
C HIS A 10 10.63 -11.50 -15.21
N ASP A 11 11.58 -11.93 -16.03
CA ASP A 11 12.97 -11.96 -15.61
C ASP A 11 13.41 -10.50 -15.46
N LEU A 12 13.48 -10.07 -14.20
CA LEU A 12 14.25 -8.88 -13.84
C LEU A 12 15.68 -9.21 -14.29
N LYS A 13 16.08 -8.74 -15.48
CA LYS A 13 17.41 -8.89 -16.09
C LYS A 13 18.48 -8.18 -15.25
N LEU A 14 18.63 -8.59 -14.01
CA LEU A 14 19.57 -8.09 -13.00
C LEU A 14 20.93 -8.79 -13.14
N ASP A 15 21.13 -9.52 -14.23
CA ASP A 15 22.31 -10.31 -14.54
C ASP A 15 23.57 -9.43 -14.70
N SER A 16 23.38 -8.12 -14.87
CA SER A 16 24.45 -7.15 -15.02
C SER A 16 24.34 -6.03 -13.99
N PHE A 17 25.48 -5.71 -13.38
CA PHE A 17 25.64 -4.63 -12.41
C PHE A 17 25.04 -3.29 -12.88
N ARG A 18 25.12 -3.00 -14.19
CA ARG A 18 24.53 -1.79 -14.78
C ARG A 18 23.01 -1.77 -14.73
N HIS A 19 22.35 -2.90 -14.99
CA HIS A 19 20.90 -3.01 -14.93
C HIS A 19 20.40 -2.95 -13.49
N PHE A 20 21.14 -3.58 -12.55
CA PHE A 20 20.88 -3.46 -11.11
C PHE A 20 20.97 -2.00 -10.65
N PHE A 21 22.03 -1.29 -11.01
CA PHE A 21 22.23 0.10 -10.61
C PHE A 21 21.18 1.04 -11.20
N SER A 22 20.81 0.86 -12.47
CA SER A 22 19.74 1.63 -13.11
C SER A 22 18.37 1.38 -12.45
N PHE A 23 18.08 0.14 -12.08
CA PHE A 23 16.85 -0.20 -11.37
C PHE A 23 16.81 0.43 -9.97
N PHE A 24 17.93 0.37 -9.24
CA PHE A 24 18.06 0.96 -7.91
C PHE A 24 17.92 2.48 -7.92
N ILE A 25 18.58 3.16 -8.87
CA ILE A 25 18.40 4.61 -9.08
C ILE A 25 16.94 4.93 -9.42
N GLY A 26 16.30 4.13 -10.27
CA GLY A 26 14.88 4.30 -10.61
C GLY A 26 13.99 4.24 -9.37
N ILE A 27 14.24 3.29 -8.46
CA ILE A 27 13.53 3.20 -7.17
C ILE A 27 13.77 4.45 -6.33
N ILE A 28 15.01 4.90 -6.19
CA ILE A 28 15.34 6.10 -5.40
C ILE A 28 14.60 7.32 -5.95
N ILE A 29 14.64 7.54 -7.27
CA ILE A 29 13.96 8.67 -7.90
C ILE A 29 12.45 8.59 -7.68
N ALA A 30 11.84 7.41 -7.86
CA ALA A 30 10.40 7.22 -7.63
C ALA A 30 10.02 7.50 -6.16
N LEU A 31 10.84 7.04 -5.20
CA LEU A 31 10.64 7.32 -3.79
C LEU A 31 10.79 8.81 -3.47
N LEU A 32 11.82 9.48 -4.00
CA LEU A 32 12.04 10.91 -3.81
C LEU A 32 10.86 11.73 -4.36
N ILE A 33 10.36 11.41 -5.54
CA ILE A 33 9.20 12.08 -6.13
C ILE A 33 7.94 11.85 -5.28
N GLY A 34 7.72 10.62 -4.83
CA GLY A 34 6.59 10.28 -3.95
C GLY A 34 6.64 11.04 -2.63
N ILE A 35 7.79 11.01 -1.94
CA ILE A 35 8.01 11.71 -0.67
C ILE A 35 7.90 13.23 -0.86
N ALA A 36 8.49 13.79 -1.92
CA ALA A 36 8.39 15.22 -2.19
C ALA A 36 6.95 15.65 -2.45
N THR A 37 6.18 14.87 -3.23
CA THR A 37 4.76 15.16 -3.48
C THR A 37 3.95 15.08 -2.18
N HIS A 38 4.20 14.07 -1.34
CA HIS A 38 3.57 13.97 -0.03
C HIS A 38 3.96 15.14 0.89
N LEU A 39 5.23 15.50 0.96
CA LEU A 39 5.72 16.61 1.79
C LEU A 39 5.18 17.96 1.32
N ILE A 40 5.04 18.16 0.02
CA ILE A 40 4.40 19.35 -0.56
C ILE A 40 2.94 19.40 -0.12
N TRP A 41 2.21 18.29 -0.21
CA TRP A 41 0.82 18.24 0.27
C TRP A 41 0.72 18.44 1.79
N ASP A 42 1.57 17.79 2.58
CA ASP A 42 1.58 17.92 4.03
C ASP A 42 1.97 19.35 4.46
N GLY A 43 2.89 19.99 3.75
CA GLY A 43 3.26 21.39 3.92
C GLY A 43 2.14 22.37 3.55
N LEU A 44 1.36 22.07 2.50
CA LEU A 44 0.18 22.86 2.11
C LEU A 44 -1.00 22.70 3.08
N THR A 45 -1.03 21.63 3.89
CA THR A 45 -2.11 21.35 4.85
C THR A 45 -1.79 21.76 6.31
N HIS A 46 -0.52 21.87 6.68
CA HIS A 46 -0.11 22.33 8.02
C HIS A 46 -0.13 23.86 8.15
N SER A 47 -0.48 24.34 9.35
CA SER A 47 -0.74 25.74 9.70
C SER A 47 0.44 26.72 9.53
N ASP A 48 1.62 26.23 9.16
CA ASP A 48 2.90 26.95 9.16
C ASP A 48 3.28 27.52 7.78
N PHE A 49 2.61 27.10 6.70
CA PHE A 49 2.71 27.73 5.37
C PHE A 49 1.66 28.84 5.15
N ARG A 50 1.32 29.55 6.24
CA ARG A 50 0.42 30.72 6.28
C ARG A 50 0.93 31.95 5.50
N THR A 51 1.91 31.78 4.63
CA THR A 51 2.65 32.86 3.94
C THR A 51 2.95 32.59 2.47
N PHE A 52 2.65 31.41 1.92
CA PHE A 52 2.77 31.20 0.48
C PHE A 52 1.42 31.43 -0.21
N ILE A 53 1.45 32.39 -1.14
CA ILE A 53 0.58 32.65 -2.29
C ILE A 53 -0.43 31.50 -2.49
N PHE A 54 -1.74 31.77 -2.40
CA PHE A 54 -2.89 30.83 -2.50
C PHE A 54 -3.54 30.32 -1.21
N GLN A 55 -3.17 30.81 -0.03
CA GLN A 55 -3.88 30.49 1.23
C GLN A 55 -5.39 30.73 1.14
N ASP A 56 -5.83 31.91 0.68
CA ASP A 56 -7.26 32.28 0.62
C ASP A 56 -8.08 31.40 -0.33
N PHE A 57 -7.42 30.77 -1.32
CA PHE A 57 -8.07 29.87 -2.26
C PHE A 57 -8.10 28.43 -1.73
N LEU A 58 -6.99 27.94 -1.16
CA LEU A 58 -6.85 26.58 -0.64
C LEU A 58 -7.54 26.34 0.71
N SER A 59 -7.78 27.40 1.48
CA SER A 59 -8.57 27.36 2.72
C SER A 59 -10.07 27.53 2.48
N GLN A 60 -10.52 27.71 1.23
CA GLN A 60 -11.96 27.75 0.95
C GLN A 60 -12.61 26.45 1.40
N THR A 61 -13.63 26.60 2.23
CA THR A 61 -14.45 25.49 2.69
C THR A 61 -15.45 25.15 1.60
N VAL A 62 -15.32 23.97 1.01
CA VAL A 62 -16.30 23.44 0.08
C VAL A 62 -17.25 22.56 0.89
N HIS A 63 -18.55 22.81 0.77
CA HIS A 63 -19.57 21.97 1.39
C HIS A 63 -19.77 20.72 0.54
N LEU A 64 -19.11 19.61 0.93
CA LEU A 64 -19.37 18.30 0.36
C LEU A 64 -20.31 17.54 1.31
N PHE A 65 -21.45 17.07 0.79
CA PHE A 65 -22.46 16.34 1.58
C PHE A 65 -22.92 17.08 2.86
N GLY A 66 -23.02 18.42 2.81
CA GLY A 66 -23.44 19.24 3.95
C GLY A 66 -22.36 19.47 5.02
N HIS A 67 -21.19 18.84 4.92
CA HIS A 67 -20.07 19.03 5.84
C HIS A 67 -19.01 19.96 5.20
N PRO A 68 -18.49 20.94 5.96
CA PRO A 68 -17.43 21.81 5.46
C PRO A 68 -16.11 21.02 5.39
N TYR A 69 -15.61 20.80 4.17
CA TYR A 69 -14.29 20.23 3.95
C TYR A 69 -13.35 21.30 3.38
N PRO A 70 -12.12 21.42 3.90
CA PRO A 70 -11.16 22.36 3.35
C PRO A 70 -10.68 21.87 1.97
N LEU A 71 -10.62 22.78 1.00
CA LEU A 71 -10.30 22.46 -0.41
C LEU A 71 -8.99 21.69 -0.57
N HIS A 72 -7.97 21.98 0.26
CA HIS A 72 -6.69 21.26 0.21
C HIS A 72 -6.83 19.74 0.39
N ARG A 73 -7.73 19.25 1.27
CA ARG A 73 -7.93 17.80 1.47
C ARG A 73 -8.59 17.19 0.25
N LEU A 74 -9.54 17.90 -0.34
CA LEU A 74 -10.23 17.45 -1.55
C LEU A 74 -9.26 17.34 -2.72
N LEU A 75 -8.33 18.29 -2.86
CA LEU A 75 -7.29 18.25 -3.89
C LEU A 75 -6.27 17.14 -3.66
N GLN A 76 -5.85 16.90 -2.41
CA GLN A 76 -4.94 15.79 -2.06
C GLN A 76 -5.58 14.42 -2.32
N LEU A 77 -6.85 14.25 -1.94
CA LEU A 77 -7.65 13.07 -2.27
C LEU A 77 -7.87 12.94 -3.78
N GLY A 78 -8.14 14.06 -4.46
CA GLY A 78 -8.34 14.12 -5.91
C GLY A 78 -7.09 13.72 -6.69
N SER A 79 -5.91 14.24 -6.32
CA SER A 79 -4.65 13.86 -6.97
C SER A 79 -4.34 12.38 -6.77
N SER A 80 -4.62 11.85 -5.58
CA SER A 80 -4.46 10.42 -5.29
C SER A 80 -5.47 9.56 -6.07
N ALA A 81 -6.72 10.03 -6.18
CA ALA A 81 -7.78 9.41 -6.96
C ALA A 81 -7.47 9.39 -8.46
N LEU A 82 -6.79 10.40 -9.00
CA LEU A 82 -6.33 10.45 -10.39
C LEU A 82 -5.11 9.56 -10.63
N ALA A 83 -4.25 9.35 -9.62
CA ALA A 83 -3.12 8.42 -9.74
C ALA A 83 -3.57 6.94 -9.81
N LEU A 84 -4.67 6.59 -9.15
CA LEU A 84 -5.26 5.23 -9.14
C LEU A 84 -5.57 4.65 -10.54
N PRO A 85 -6.30 5.33 -11.45
CA PRO A 85 -6.55 4.80 -12.79
C PRO A 85 -5.28 4.68 -13.62
N PHE A 86 -4.31 5.59 -13.45
CA PHE A 86 -3.02 5.48 -14.12
C PHE A 86 -2.23 4.25 -13.65
N LEU A 87 -2.15 4.03 -12.33
CA LEU A 87 -1.53 2.83 -11.75
C LEU A 87 -2.26 1.55 -12.17
N GLY A 88 -3.60 1.58 -12.21
CA GLY A 88 -4.43 0.48 -12.68
C GLY A 88 -4.14 0.14 -14.14
N TRP A 89 -4.13 1.14 -15.02
CA TRP A 89 -3.80 0.98 -16.43
C TRP A 89 -2.38 0.42 -16.63
N MET A 90 -1.40 0.97 -15.93
CA MET A 90 -0.02 0.47 -15.96
C MET A 90 0.07 -0.98 -15.51
N SER A 91 -0.63 -1.34 -14.42
CA SER A 91 -0.65 -2.69 -13.87
C SER A 91 -1.29 -3.70 -14.82
N ILE A 92 -2.40 -3.33 -15.46
CA ILE A 92 -3.09 -4.17 -16.45
C ILE A 92 -2.20 -4.38 -17.68
N HIS A 93 -1.61 -3.30 -18.21
CA HIS A 93 -0.73 -3.39 -19.37
C HIS A 93 0.53 -4.23 -19.06
N TYR A 94 1.10 -4.07 -17.86
CA TYR A 94 2.22 -4.88 -17.40
C TYR A 94 1.85 -6.36 -17.26
N TYR A 95 0.67 -6.65 -16.72
CA TYR A 95 0.14 -8.01 -16.61
C TYR A 95 -0.06 -8.64 -17.98
N GLN A 96 -0.70 -7.95 -18.92
CA GLN A 96 -0.92 -8.46 -20.28
C GLN A 96 0.40 -8.78 -21.00
N ARG A 97 1.42 -7.95 -20.80
CA ARG A 97 2.74 -8.13 -21.43
C ARG A 97 3.56 -9.29 -20.87
N HIS A 98 3.40 -9.61 -19.58
CA HIS A 98 4.25 -10.58 -18.87
C HIS A 98 3.49 -11.81 -18.36
N LYS A 99 2.25 -12.01 -18.81
CA LYS A 99 1.45 -13.19 -18.48
C LYS A 99 2.08 -14.44 -19.05
N GLN A 100 2.31 -15.44 -18.21
CA GLN A 100 2.72 -16.78 -18.61
C GLN A 100 1.59 -17.46 -19.39
N HIS A 101 1.98 -18.17 -20.45
CA HIS A 101 1.06 -18.97 -21.25
C HIS A 101 0.62 -20.27 -20.54
N TRP A 102 1.39 -20.70 -19.53
CA TRP A 102 1.19 -21.96 -18.81
C TRP A 102 0.29 -21.78 -17.58
N LYS A 103 -0.54 -22.78 -17.28
CA LYS A 103 -1.45 -22.74 -16.12
C LYS A 103 -0.65 -22.83 -14.81
N VAL A 104 -0.85 -21.86 -13.92
CA VAL A 104 -0.28 -21.87 -12.55
C VAL A 104 -0.73 -23.12 -11.79
N ASN A 105 0.23 -23.83 -11.18
CA ASN A 105 -0.04 -25.05 -10.39
C ASN A 105 -1.03 -24.76 -9.24
N TYR A 106 -1.98 -25.67 -9.03
CA TYR A 106 -3.03 -25.52 -8.01
C TYR A 106 -2.46 -25.41 -6.59
N LYS A 107 -1.31 -26.06 -6.30
CA LYS A 107 -0.64 -26.01 -5.00
C LYS A 107 -0.25 -24.58 -4.62
N ILE A 108 0.22 -23.79 -5.60
CA ILE A 108 0.59 -22.38 -5.41
C ILE A 108 -0.65 -21.55 -5.08
N LYS A 109 -1.78 -21.83 -5.73
CA LYS A 109 -3.06 -21.14 -5.45
C LYS A 109 -3.58 -21.46 -4.06
N ILE A 110 -3.55 -22.72 -3.64
CA ILE A 110 -3.97 -23.12 -2.28
C ILE A 110 -3.08 -22.46 -1.25
N PHE A 111 -1.75 -22.53 -1.41
CA PHE A 111 -0.82 -21.87 -0.49
C PHE A 111 -1.10 -20.37 -0.40
N ALA A 112 -1.39 -19.72 -1.53
CA ALA A 112 -1.72 -18.30 -1.56
C ALA A 112 -2.97 -17.95 -0.76
N TRP A 113 -4.05 -18.72 -0.95
CA TRP A 113 -5.28 -18.55 -0.19
C TRP A 113 -5.10 -18.83 1.30
N CYS A 114 -4.37 -19.89 1.65
CA CYS A 114 -4.05 -20.21 3.04
C CYS A 114 -3.22 -19.09 3.70
N LEU A 115 -2.21 -18.57 3.01
CA LEU A 115 -1.39 -17.47 3.53
C LEU A 115 -2.21 -16.19 3.71
N PHE A 116 -3.10 -15.88 2.75
CA PHE A 116 -3.99 -14.74 2.86
C PHE A 116 -4.93 -14.88 4.06
N ALA A 117 -5.58 -16.03 4.22
CA ALA A 117 -6.46 -16.31 5.36
C ALA A 117 -5.71 -16.23 6.70
N LEU A 118 -4.53 -16.84 6.79
CA LEU A 118 -3.70 -16.81 8.00
C LEU A 118 -3.26 -15.38 8.35
N SER A 119 -2.85 -14.59 7.36
CA SER A 119 -2.44 -13.20 7.56
C SER A 119 -3.61 -12.36 8.06
N THR A 120 -4.82 -12.58 7.52
CA THR A 120 -6.05 -11.91 7.98
C THR A 120 -6.40 -12.28 9.42
N LEU A 121 -6.31 -13.56 9.79
CA LEU A 121 -6.56 -14.01 11.17
C LEU A 121 -5.56 -13.39 12.16
N LEU A 122 -4.28 -13.34 11.80
CA LEU A 122 -3.24 -12.75 12.65
C LEU A 122 -3.33 -11.23 12.72
N GLY A 123 -3.73 -10.56 11.63
CA GLY A 123 -4.08 -9.13 11.67
C GLY A 123 -5.25 -8.84 12.60
N LEU A 124 -6.31 -9.66 12.56
CA LEU A 124 -7.45 -9.56 13.48
C LEU A 124 -7.05 -9.82 14.93
N PHE A 125 -6.15 -10.78 15.16
CA PHE A 125 -5.60 -11.04 16.49
C PHE A 125 -4.80 -9.83 17.01
N SER A 126 -3.97 -9.20 16.17
CA SER A 126 -3.23 -7.98 16.53
C SER A 126 -4.16 -6.82 16.88
N PHE A 127 -5.24 -6.65 16.11
CA PHE A 127 -6.29 -5.67 16.42
C PHE A 127 -6.98 -5.98 17.76
N TRP A 128 -7.33 -7.25 18.00
CA TRP A 128 -8.00 -7.68 19.21
C TRP A 128 -7.12 -7.51 20.45
N ASP A 129 -5.83 -7.84 20.35
CA ASP A 129 -4.86 -7.61 21.42
C ASP A 129 -4.77 -6.11 21.75
N TYR A 130 -4.64 -5.26 20.73
CA TYR A 130 -4.67 -3.80 20.90
C TYR A 130 -5.97 -3.29 21.54
N ALA A 131 -7.13 -3.80 21.11
CA ALA A 131 -8.43 -3.40 21.64
C ALA A 131 -8.64 -3.75 23.12
N ARG A 132 -7.96 -4.80 23.63
CA ARG A 132 -8.03 -5.18 25.06
C ARG A 132 -7.35 -4.20 26.01
N TYR A 133 -6.33 -3.47 25.54
CA TYR A 133 -5.56 -2.54 26.38
C TYR A 133 -6.12 -1.11 26.41
N ILE A 134 -7.22 -0.84 25.69
CA ILE A 134 -7.80 0.50 25.59
C ILE A 134 -8.93 0.69 26.61
N PRO A 135 -8.85 1.73 27.47
CA PRO A 135 -9.97 2.14 28.32
C PRO A 135 -11.19 2.53 27.47
N HIS A 136 -12.40 2.12 27.89
CA HIS A 136 -13.66 2.39 27.18
C HIS A 136 -13.93 3.89 26.94
N GLU A 137 -13.27 4.79 27.68
CA GLU A 137 -13.40 6.24 27.55
C GLU A 137 -12.84 6.80 26.22
N VAL A 138 -11.80 6.17 25.65
CA VAL A 138 -11.12 6.63 24.41
C VAL A 138 -11.95 6.33 23.15
N TRP A 139 -12.91 5.40 23.23
CA TRP A 139 -13.76 5.02 22.11
C TRP A 139 -14.68 6.16 21.65
N HIS A 140 -15.11 7.00 22.59
CA HIS A 140 -16.05 8.09 22.34
C HIS A 140 -15.38 9.46 22.20
N SER A 141 -14.20 9.69 22.80
CA SER A 141 -13.50 10.98 22.70
C SER A 141 -12.79 11.17 21.36
N ASP A 142 -12.16 10.12 20.83
CA ASP A 142 -11.24 10.21 19.69
C ASP A 142 -11.43 9.08 18.67
N THR A 143 -12.66 8.93 18.15
CA THR A 143 -13.02 7.89 17.18
C THR A 143 -12.11 7.87 15.95
N TYR A 144 -11.58 9.02 15.52
CA TYR A 144 -10.62 9.11 14.42
C TYR A 144 -9.26 8.49 14.78
N TYR A 145 -8.74 8.79 15.98
CA TYR A 145 -7.48 8.24 16.48
C TYR A 145 -7.59 6.73 16.71
N PHE A 146 -8.68 6.27 17.33
CA PHE A 146 -8.94 4.85 17.56
C PHE A 146 -9.05 4.07 16.24
N THR A 147 -9.82 4.56 15.28
CA THR A 147 -9.98 3.93 13.97
C THR A 147 -8.64 3.86 13.23
N GLY A 148 -7.90 4.97 13.19
CA GLY A 148 -6.59 5.03 12.51
C GLY A 148 -5.58 4.08 13.13
N ARG A 149 -5.49 4.04 14.47
CA ARG A 149 -4.53 3.17 15.15
C ARG A 149 -4.91 1.70 15.05
N SER A 150 -6.20 1.37 15.12
CA SER A 150 -6.73 0.02 14.92
C SER A 150 -6.39 -0.54 13.54
N ILE A 151 -6.58 0.27 12.48
CA ILE A 151 -6.20 -0.11 11.12
C ILE A 151 -4.68 -0.34 11.04
N ASN A 152 -3.90 0.52 11.68
CA ASN A 152 -2.44 0.39 11.66
C ASN A 152 -1.95 -0.90 12.32
N GLU A 153 -2.45 -1.24 13.51
CA GLU A 153 -2.09 -2.48 14.23
C GLU A 153 -2.52 -3.73 13.44
N PHE A 154 -3.72 -3.71 12.84
CA PHE A 154 -4.17 -4.76 11.93
C PHE A 154 -3.19 -4.93 10.75
N MET A 155 -2.86 -3.83 10.06
CA MET A 155 -2.00 -3.84 8.89
C MET A 155 -0.58 -4.29 9.24
N GLN A 156 -0.05 -3.90 10.41
CA GLN A 156 1.26 -4.32 10.88
C GLN A 156 1.32 -5.84 11.09
N GLY A 157 0.34 -6.42 11.78
CA GLY A 157 0.25 -7.87 11.98
C GLY A 157 0.05 -8.63 10.66
N TRP A 158 -0.81 -8.11 9.79
CA TRP A 158 -1.10 -8.69 8.48
C TRP A 158 0.14 -8.69 7.57
N LEU A 159 0.80 -7.54 7.40
CA LEU A 159 1.97 -7.39 6.52
C LEU A 159 3.16 -8.21 7.01
N SER A 160 3.39 -8.26 8.33
CA SER A 160 4.50 -9.03 8.91
C SER A 160 4.33 -10.52 8.62
N THR A 161 3.13 -11.06 8.89
CA THR A 161 2.79 -12.46 8.64
C THR A 161 2.85 -12.78 7.14
N PHE A 162 2.28 -11.92 6.31
CA PHE A 162 2.25 -12.10 4.86
C PHE A 162 3.67 -12.10 4.25
N SER A 163 4.54 -11.21 4.73
CA SER A 163 5.94 -11.13 4.29
C SER A 163 6.73 -12.38 4.67
N LEU A 164 6.59 -12.84 5.92
CA LEU A 164 7.22 -14.09 6.38
C LEU A 164 6.72 -15.31 5.57
N GLY A 165 5.42 -15.38 5.30
CA GLY A 165 4.85 -16.44 4.46
C GLY A 165 5.31 -16.38 3.01
N CYS A 166 5.55 -15.19 2.47
CA CYS A 166 6.16 -15.01 1.15
C CYS A 166 7.61 -15.51 1.11
N LEU A 167 8.40 -15.29 2.17
CA LEU A 167 9.75 -15.83 2.30
C LEU A 167 9.73 -17.37 2.39
N LEU A 168 8.82 -17.92 3.19
CA LEU A 168 8.62 -19.37 3.30
C LEU A 168 8.23 -19.99 1.94
N PHE A 169 7.34 -19.32 1.21
CA PHE A 169 6.98 -19.72 -0.16
C PHE A 169 8.20 -19.76 -1.08
N LEU A 170 9.05 -18.73 -1.07
CA LEU A 170 10.26 -18.70 -1.90
C LEU A 170 11.20 -19.86 -1.57
N PHE A 171 11.32 -20.22 -0.29
CA PHE A 171 12.14 -21.35 0.13
C PHE A 171 11.58 -22.70 -0.36
N LEU A 172 10.27 -22.93 -0.20
CA LEU A 172 9.60 -24.15 -0.66
C LEU A 172 9.61 -24.29 -2.18
N ASP A 173 9.42 -23.18 -2.89
CA ASP A 173 9.39 -23.13 -4.34
C ASP A 173 10.78 -23.34 -4.96
N ARG A 174 11.84 -22.78 -4.35
CA ARG A 174 13.24 -23.02 -4.76
C ARG A 174 13.66 -24.48 -4.62
N GLN A 175 13.07 -25.22 -3.67
CA GLN A 175 13.29 -26.66 -3.50
C GLN A 175 12.51 -27.54 -4.48
N GLN A 176 11.86 -26.98 -5.51
CA GLN A 176 10.99 -27.68 -6.46
C GLN A 176 9.83 -28.48 -5.82
N ARG A 177 9.57 -28.32 -4.52
CA ARG A 177 8.47 -29.02 -3.80
C ARG A 177 7.09 -28.56 -4.27
N MET A 178 7.03 -27.44 -4.97
CA MET A 178 5.83 -26.77 -5.47
C MET A 178 5.74 -26.80 -7.02
N GLY A 179 6.66 -27.54 -7.67
CA GLY A 179 6.67 -27.83 -9.11
C GLY A 179 5.76 -28.99 -9.45
#